data_AF-A0A8J4A5D0-F1
#
_entry.id   AF-A0A8J4A5D0-F1
#
_cell.length_a   1.000
_cell.length_b   1.000
_cell.length_c   1.000
_cell.angle_alpha   90.00
_cell.angle_beta   90.00
_cell.angle_gamma   90.00
#
_symmetry.space_group_name_H-M   'P 1'
#
loop_
_entity.id
_entity.type
_entity.pdbx_description
1 polymer ?
#
loop_
_entity_poly.entity_id
_entity_poly.type
_entity_poly.pdbx_seq_one_letter_code
_entity_poly.pdbx_strand_id
1 'polypeptide(L)'
;MSLTLADRIRIVDGLLAVPDMTTPGVRDAMYSLLPDVLAQHQARHATARMEADALVTVCENHSGSRPWVAVLAALSVLRPRDPAVSALANVLSGLGLVAPDDKWEVRA
;
A
#
# COMPACT_ATOMS: atom_id res chain seq x y z
N MET A 1 11.09 -9.15 -9.22
CA MET A 1 10.27 -8.83 -10.41
C MET A 1 10.10 -7.32 -10.41
N SER A 2 10.42 -6.65 -11.51
CA SER A 2 10.24 -5.19 -11.62
C SER A 2 8.88 -4.91 -12.25
N LEU A 3 8.11 -4.00 -11.67
CA LEU A 3 6.82 -3.57 -12.20
C LEU A 3 7.02 -2.80 -13.49
N THR A 4 6.09 -2.96 -14.42
CA THR A 4 6.03 -2.03 -15.56
C THR A 4 5.54 -0.66 -15.09
N LEU A 5 5.79 0.39 -15.88
CA LEU A 5 5.24 1.71 -15.59
C LEU A 5 3.71 1.69 -15.47
N ALA A 6 3.03 0.89 -16.29
CA ALA A 6 1.58 0.76 -16.26
C ALA A 6 1.09 0.12 -14.95
N ASP A 7 1.78 -0.91 -14.46
CA ASP A 7 1.45 -1.57 -13.19
C ASP A 7 1.69 -0.62 -12.01
N ARG A 8 2.80 0.12 -12.04
CA ARG A 8 3.12 1.12 -11.03
C ARG A 8 2.05 2.22 -10.95
N ILE A 9 1.62 2.75 -12.09
CA ILE A 9 0.52 3.73 -12.14
C ILE A 9 -0.76 3.14 -11.54
N ARG A 10 -1.14 1.92 -11.91
CA ARG A 10 -2.35 1.26 -11.38
C ARG A 10 -2.30 1.10 -9.86
N ILE A 11 -1.15 0.74 -9.31
CA ILE A 11 -0.98 0.59 -7.86
C ILE A 11 -1.07 1.95 -7.16
N VAL A 12 -0.40 2.97 -7.69
CA VAL A 12 -0.46 4.33 -7.15
C VAL A 12 -1.90 4.86 -7.18
N ASP A 13 -2.61 4.69 -8.28
CA ASP A 13 -4.00 5.11 -8.40
C ASP A 13 -4.90 4.33 -7.43
N GLY A 14 -4.66 3.03 -7.25
CA GLY A 14 -5.38 2.21 -6.26
C GLY A 14 -5.13 2.65 -4.81
N LEU A 15 -3.89 3.01 -4.46
CA LEU A 15 -3.55 3.57 -3.15
C LEU A 15 -4.28 4.90 -2.91
N LEU A 16 -4.31 5.77 -3.91
CA LEU A 16 -4.96 7.09 -3.81
C LEU A 16 -6.48 7.02 -3.90
N ALA A 17 -7.06 5.91 -4.37
CA ALA A 17 -8.49 5.66 -4.38
C ALA A 17 -9.03 5.30 -2.98
N VAL A 18 -8.17 4.91 -2.03
CA VAL A 18 -8.59 4.68 -0.65
C VAL A 18 -8.96 6.02 0.01
N PRO A 19 -10.13 6.12 0.67
CA PRO A 19 -10.60 7.37 1.24
C PRO A 19 -9.59 8.05 2.17
N ASP A 20 -9.46 9.37 1.98
CA ASP A 20 -8.61 10.28 2.73
C ASP A 20 -7.09 10.02 2.61
N MET A 21 -6.63 9.17 1.69
CA MET A 21 -5.20 9.00 1.41
C MET A 21 -4.52 10.26 0.84
N THR A 22 -5.29 11.24 0.38
CA THR A 22 -4.79 12.57 0.01
C THR A 22 -4.54 13.47 1.22
N THR A 23 -5.07 13.13 2.40
CA THR A 23 -4.86 13.85 3.66
C THR A 23 -3.56 13.39 4.34
N PRO A 24 -2.62 14.31 4.65
CA PRO A 24 -1.34 13.95 5.26
C PRO A 24 -1.48 13.13 6.55
N GLY A 25 -2.38 13.51 7.46
CA GLY A 25 -2.56 12.81 8.74
C GLY A 25 -2.99 11.35 8.61
N VAL A 26 -3.75 11.01 7.56
CA VAL A 26 -4.16 9.61 7.30
C VAL A 26 -2.98 8.81 6.75
N ARG A 27 -2.14 9.42 5.89
CA ARG A 27 -0.93 8.76 5.41
C ARG A 27 0.09 8.55 6.54
N ASP A 28 0.27 9.53 7.41
CA ASP A 28 1.13 9.38 8.59
C ASP A 28 0.66 8.24 9.51
N ALA A 29 -0.66 8.13 9.71
CA ALA A 29 -1.25 7.02 10.45
C ALA A 29 -1.06 5.67 9.73
N MET A 30 -1.06 5.64 8.40
CA MET A 30 -0.77 4.41 7.65
C MET A 30 0.71 4.02 7.82
N TYR A 31 1.62 4.98 7.66
CA TYR A 31 3.05 4.71 7.78
C TYR A 31 3.47 4.29 9.18
N SER A 32 2.79 4.73 10.23
CA SER A 32 3.07 4.28 11.61
C SER A 32 2.65 2.83 11.87
N LEU A 33 1.80 2.25 11.01
CA LEU A 33 1.39 0.85 11.07
C LEU A 33 2.28 -0.06 10.21
N LEU A 34 3.13 0.51 9.37
CA LEU A 34 4.06 -0.28 8.56
C LEU A 34 5.28 -0.72 9.39
N PRO A 35 5.88 -1.87 9.06
CA PRO A 35 7.19 -2.25 9.59
C PRO A 35 8.22 -1.13 9.37
N ASP A 36 9.13 -0.94 10.32
CA ASP A 36 10.14 0.13 10.30
C ASP A 36 10.94 0.19 8.98
N VAL A 37 11.25 -0.97 8.42
CA VAL A 37 11.96 -1.09 7.13
C VAL A 37 11.21 -0.45 5.96
N LEU A 38 9.89 -0.31 6.03
CA LEU A 38 9.09 0.38 5.00
C LEU A 38 8.85 1.85 5.39
N ALA A 39 8.72 2.13 6.68
CA ALA A 39 8.41 3.46 7.19
C ALA A 39 9.59 4.45 7.09
N GLN A 40 10.84 3.96 7.21
CA GLN A 40 12.06 4.80 7.20
C GLN A 40 12.41 5.37 5.82
N HIS A 41 11.87 4.79 4.74
CA HIS A 41 12.16 5.21 3.37
C HIS A 41 11.09 6.14 2.77
N GLN A 42 10.15 6.62 3.58
CA GLN A 42 9.06 7.49 3.14
C GLN A 42 9.47 8.96 3.11
N ALA A 43 9.26 9.63 1.98
CA ALA A 43 9.37 11.07 1.85
C ALA A 43 8.17 11.75 2.53
N ARG A 44 8.20 11.85 3.86
CA ARG A 44 7.15 12.54 4.62
C ARG A 44 7.10 14.00 4.15
N HIS A 45 5.89 14.53 3.91
CA HIS A 45 5.60 15.90 3.46
C HIS A 45 5.65 16.18 1.96
N ALA A 46 5.63 15.15 1.10
CA ALA A 46 5.47 15.33 -0.34
C ALA A 46 3.97 15.35 -0.74
N THR A 47 3.70 15.51 -2.05
CA THR A 47 2.34 15.32 -2.54
C THR A 47 1.92 13.86 -2.38
N ALA A 48 0.63 13.59 -2.15
CA ALA A 48 0.12 12.23 -1.91
C ALA A 48 0.56 11.23 -2.99
N ARG A 49 0.59 11.66 -4.27
CA ARG A 49 1.03 10.83 -5.39
C ARG A 49 2.52 10.51 -5.34
N MET A 50 3.37 11.48 -4.99
CA MET A 50 4.80 11.23 -4.83
C MET A 50 5.08 10.27 -3.68
N GLU A 51 4.37 10.43 -2.56
CA GLU A 51 4.52 9.51 -1.42
C GLU A 51 4.04 8.10 -1.75
N ALA A 52 2.89 7.97 -2.43
CA ALA A 52 2.41 6.67 -2.90
C ALA A 52 3.40 6.02 -3.87
N ASP A 53 3.95 6.78 -4.82
CA ASP A 53 4.96 6.30 -5.77
C ASP A 53 6.26 5.86 -5.07
N ALA A 54 6.69 6.58 -4.03
CA ALA A 54 7.82 6.22 -3.19
C ALA A 54 7.56 4.92 -2.40
N LEU A 55 6.35 4.75 -1.85
CA LEU A 55 5.94 3.51 -1.21
C LEU A 55 6.01 2.32 -2.17
N VAL A 56 5.57 2.48 -3.42
CA VAL A 56 5.69 1.41 -4.43
C VAL A 56 7.15 1.01 -4.63
N THR A 57 8.05 1.98 -4.81
CA THR A 57 9.49 1.72 -4.96
C THR A 57 10.05 0.94 -3.77
N VAL A 58 9.68 1.35 -2.55
CA VAL A 58 10.14 0.69 -1.32
C VAL A 58 9.64 -0.75 -1.27
N CYS A 59 8.38 -0.99 -1.65
CA CYS A 59 7.82 -2.33 -1.69
C CYS A 59 8.46 -3.23 -2.76
N GLU A 60 8.80 -2.68 -3.93
CA GLU A 60 9.55 -3.43 -4.96
C GLU A 60 10.93 -3.86 -4.46
N ASN A 61 11.65 -2.93 -3.82
CA ASN A 61 12.99 -3.18 -3.30
C ASN A 61 13.02 -4.17 -2.13
N HIS A 62 11.91 -4.34 -1.42
CA HIS A 62 11.79 -5.21 -0.25
C HIS A 62 10.89 -6.43 -0.47
N SER A 63 10.75 -6.91 -1.72
CA SER A 63 9.86 -8.04 -2.06
C SER A 63 9.99 -9.29 -1.16
N GLY A 64 11.17 -9.56 -0.58
CA GLY A 64 11.40 -10.67 0.36
C GLY A 64 10.66 -10.57 1.71
N SER A 65 10.21 -9.38 2.12
CA SER A 65 9.51 -9.16 3.41
C SER A 65 7.99 -9.05 3.28
N ARG A 66 7.44 -9.39 2.10
CA ARG A 66 5.99 -9.32 1.80
C ARG A 66 5.38 -7.93 2.08
N PRO A 67 6.00 -6.84 1.60
CA PRO A 67 5.64 -5.47 1.99
C PRO A 67 4.22 -5.09 1.58
N TRP A 68 3.71 -5.64 0.47
CA TRP A 68 2.35 -5.42 0.01
C TRP A 68 1.28 -5.95 0.98
N VAL A 69 1.56 -7.05 1.67
CA VAL A 69 0.66 -7.58 2.71
C VAL A 69 0.61 -6.63 3.90
N ALA A 70 1.77 -6.06 4.29
CA ALA A 70 1.82 -5.08 5.37
C ALA A 70 1.08 -3.77 5.01
N VAL A 71 1.19 -3.32 3.76
CA VAL A 71 0.43 -2.16 3.27
C VAL A 71 -1.07 -2.42 3.32
N LEU A 72 -1.53 -3.57 2.81
CA LEU A 72 -2.95 -3.94 2.88
C LEU A 72 -3.44 -4.08 4.32
N ALA A 73 -2.61 -4.64 5.21
CA ALA A 73 -2.94 -4.75 6.63
C ALA A 73 -3.12 -3.37 7.29
N ALA A 74 -2.16 -2.45 7.08
CA ALA A 74 -2.24 -1.08 7.59
C ALA A 74 -3.50 -0.36 7.05
N LEU A 75 -3.78 -0.48 5.75
CA LEU A 75 -4.98 0.11 5.16
C LEU A 75 -6.27 -0.49 5.73
N SER A 76 -6.30 -1.81 5.98
CA SER A 76 -7.47 -2.46 6.56
C SER A 76 -7.74 -2.07 8.02
N VAL A 77 -6.68 -1.70 8.76
CA VAL A 77 -6.81 -1.14 10.12
C VAL A 77 -7.43 0.26 10.07
N LEU A 78 -6.96 1.12 9.16
CA LEU A 78 -7.47 2.48 9.01
C LEU A 78 -8.87 2.54 8.39
N ARG A 79 -9.15 1.61 7.47
CA ARG A 79 -10.39 1.52 6.69
C ARG A 79 -10.90 0.09 6.68
N PRO A 80 -11.48 -0.38 7.81
CA PRO A 80 -12.02 -1.72 7.87
C PRO A 80 -13.13 -1.93 6.84
N ARG A 81 -13.02 -3.00 6.03
CA ARG A 81 -14.01 -3.42 5.02
C ARG A 81 -14.29 -2.39 3.92
N ASP A 82 -13.35 -1.49 3.65
CA ASP A 82 -13.51 -0.53 2.57
C ASP A 82 -13.33 -1.19 1.19
N PRO A 83 -14.23 -0.94 0.23
CA PRO A 83 -14.16 -1.56 -1.10
C PRO A 83 -12.93 -1.12 -1.89
N ALA A 84 -12.36 0.06 -1.63
CA ALA A 84 -11.15 0.52 -2.30
C ALA A 84 -9.92 -0.30 -1.87
N VAL A 85 -9.84 -0.70 -0.59
CA VAL A 85 -8.78 -1.58 -0.08
C VAL A 85 -8.89 -2.97 -0.72
N SER A 86 -10.12 -3.49 -0.86
CA SER A 86 -10.38 -4.75 -1.55
C SER A 86 -10.03 -4.69 -3.04
N ALA A 87 -10.35 -3.58 -3.71
CA ALA A 87 -10.00 -3.36 -5.11
C ALA A 87 -8.47 -3.29 -5.31
N LEU A 88 -7.75 -2.62 -4.41
CA LEU A 88 -6.29 -2.60 -4.42
C LEU A 88 -5.70 -4.00 -4.19
N ALA A 89 -6.25 -4.78 -3.25
CA ALA A 89 -5.82 -6.16 -3.02
C ALA A 89 -5.98 -7.02 -4.29
N ASN A 90 -7.08 -6.86 -5.02
CA ASN A 90 -7.31 -7.54 -6.29
C ASN A 90 -6.28 -7.14 -7.37
N VAL A 91 -5.93 -5.84 -7.46
CA VAL A 91 -4.86 -5.38 -8.36
C VAL A 91 -3.53 -6.03 -8.00
N LEU A 92 -3.14 -5.99 -6.72
CA LEU A 92 -1.89 -6.57 -6.25
C LEU A 92 -1.84 -8.10 -6.46
N SER A 93 -2.96 -8.78 -6.24
CA SER A 93 -3.07 -10.22 -6.48
C SER A 93 -3.00 -10.57 -7.97
N GLY A 94 -3.66 -9.80 -8.84
CA GLY A 94 -3.56 -9.96 -10.29
C GLY A 94 -2.15 -9.74 -10.84
N LEU A 95 -1.30 -9.01 -10.11
CA LEU A 95 0.12 -8.80 -10.41
C LEU A 95 1.05 -9.83 -9.73
N GLY A 96 0.51 -10.77 -8.96
CA GLY A 96 1.29 -11.77 -8.22
C GLY A 96 2.09 -11.19 -7.03
N LEU A 97 1.73 -10.00 -6.55
CA LEU A 97 2.41 -9.32 -5.44
C LEU A 97 1.86 -9.71 -4.06
N VAL A 98 0.65 -10.26 -4.03
CA VAL A 98 -0.05 -10.77 -2.84
C VAL A 98 -0.75 -12.07 -3.24
N ALA A 99 -0.63 -13.12 -2.43
CA ALA A 99 -1.32 -14.37 -2.69
C ALA A 99 -2.79 -14.30 -2.20
N PRO A 100 -3.72 -15.06 -2.81
CA PRO A 100 -5.12 -15.08 -2.39
C PRO A 100 -5.33 -15.47 -0.91
N ASP A 101 -4.44 -16.30 -0.36
CA ASP A 101 -4.49 -16.79 1.02
C ASP A 101 -3.81 -15.85 2.02
N ASP A 102 -3.30 -14.70 1.56
CA ASP A 102 -2.60 -13.76 2.42
C ASP A 102 -3.56 -13.08 3.38
N LYS A 103 -3.32 -13.28 4.67
CA LYS A 103 -4.13 -12.68 5.74
C LYS A 103 -3.68 -11.25 5.98
N TRP A 104 -4.34 -10.31 5.30
CA TRP A 104 -4.17 -8.87 5.53
C TRP A 104 -5.41 -8.23 6.17
N GLU A 105 -6.57 -8.88 6.15
CA GLU A 105 -7.79 -8.34 6.76
C GLU A 105 -7.78 -8.50 8.29
N VAL A 106 -8.14 -7.43 9.00
CA VAL A 106 -8.44 -7.49 10.43
C VAL A 106 -9.75 -8.25 10.64
N ARG A 107 -9.69 -9.42 11.28
CA ARG A 107 -10.89 -10.16 11.71
C ARG A 107 -11.52 -9.41 12.88
N ALA A 108 -12.81 -9.08 12.74
CA ALA A 108 -13.64 -8.53 13.81
C ALA A 108 -13.88 -9.55 14.93
#